data_AF-A0A2N2ZSI0-F1
#
_entry.id   AF-A0A2N2ZSI0-F1
#
_cell.length_a   1.000
_cell.length_b   1.000
_cell.length_c   1.000
_cell.angle_alpha   90.00
_cell.angle_beta   90.00
_cell.angle_gamma   90.00
#
_symmetry.space_group_name_H-M   'P 1'
#
loop_
_entity.id
_entity.type
_entity.pdbx_description
1 polymer ?
#
loop_
_entity_poly.entity_id
_entity_poly.type
_entity_poly.pdbx_seq_one_letter_code
_entity_poly.pdbx_strand_id
1 'polypeptide(L)'
;KKTLNSSTGNEVLEWLMEGATFFDNVASGTPVMPSNLSHREVSNVSMEFIVTGTELNIFMEVSEPSNNVNQEKPAYTNINNGLGVFSSRETYNWISTTTGPNVNLTNETLSKLQSLNLGFCFGTTGIGFPVSPCVQQ
;
A
#
# COMPACT_ATOMS: atom_id res chain seq x y z
N LYS A 1 -9.56 -8.66 6.96
CA LYS A 1 -10.49 -9.77 6.61
C LYS A 1 -11.46 -9.23 5.56
N LYS A 2 -11.47 -9.76 4.32
CA LYS A 2 -12.36 -9.32 3.24
C LYS A 2 -13.74 -9.97 3.46
N THR A 3 -14.77 -9.19 3.71
CA THR A 3 -16.14 -9.69 3.90
C THR A 3 -16.90 -9.49 2.59
N LEU A 4 -17.15 -10.55 1.84
CA LEU A 4 -17.91 -10.50 0.59
C LEU A 4 -19.37 -10.84 0.90
N ASN A 5 -20.22 -9.83 1.00
CA ASN A 5 -21.66 -9.99 1.17
C ASN A 5 -22.35 -9.47 -0.10
N SER A 6 -22.79 -10.40 -0.96
CA SER A 6 -23.57 -10.21 -2.19
C SER A 6 -22.80 -9.90 -3.48
N SER A 7 -23.37 -10.36 -4.60
CA SER A 7 -22.82 -10.33 -5.96
C SER A 7 -23.55 -9.30 -6.86
N THR A 8 -24.13 -8.27 -6.26
CA THR A 8 -24.98 -7.29 -6.96
C THR A 8 -24.22 -6.07 -7.47
N GLY A 9 -22.95 -5.90 -7.08
CA GLY A 9 -22.19 -4.70 -7.34
C GLY A 9 -22.57 -3.58 -6.38
N ASN A 10 -21.68 -2.60 -6.23
CA ASN A 10 -21.76 -1.50 -5.26
C ASN A 10 -21.66 -1.91 -3.78
N GLU A 11 -21.17 -3.12 -3.47
CA GLU A 11 -20.81 -3.47 -2.10
C GLU A 11 -19.73 -2.54 -1.53
N VAL A 12 -19.88 -2.17 -0.26
CA VAL A 12 -18.88 -1.39 0.46
C VAL A 12 -17.65 -2.26 0.67
N LEU A 13 -16.52 -1.84 0.10
CA LEU A 13 -15.23 -2.46 0.31
C LEU A 13 -14.56 -1.83 1.52
N GLU A 14 -14.45 -2.60 2.60
CA GLU A 14 -13.70 -2.21 3.79
C GLU A 14 -12.40 -3.01 3.89
N TRP A 15 -11.32 -2.27 4.12
CA TRP A 15 -10.02 -2.85 4.40
C TRP A 15 -9.37 -2.12 5.58
N LEU A 16 -8.86 -2.89 6.53
CA LEU A 16 -8.20 -2.38 7.73
C LEU A 16 -6.70 -2.63 7.63
N MET A 17 -5.92 -1.55 7.74
CA MET A 17 -4.48 -1.61 7.99
C MET A 17 -4.25 -1.33 9.48
N GLU A 18 -3.61 -2.25 10.19
CA GLU A 18 -3.16 -1.98 11.55
C GLU A 18 -1.93 -1.07 11.50
N GLY A 19 -1.94 0.00 12.30
CA GLY A 19 -0.81 0.93 12.36
C GLY A 19 0.50 0.27 12.79
N ALA A 20 0.45 -0.77 13.62
CA ALA A 20 1.63 -1.54 14.02
C ALA A 20 2.34 -2.18 12.81
N THR A 21 1.55 -2.79 11.91
CA THR A 21 2.06 -3.41 10.67
C THR A 21 2.80 -2.41 9.79
N PHE A 22 2.36 -1.15 9.73
CA PHE A 22 3.10 -0.10 9.02
C PHE A 22 4.50 0.09 9.62
N PHE A 23 4.61 0.25 10.95
CA PHE A 23 5.91 0.46 11.59
C PHE A 23 6.82 -0.76 11.52
N ASP A 24 6.27 -1.97 11.61
CA ASP A 24 7.02 -3.23 11.48
C ASP A 24 7.60 -3.38 10.06
N ASN A 25 6.82 -3.01 9.04
CA ASN A 25 7.29 -2.99 7.66
C ASN A 25 8.36 -1.92 7.42
N VAL A 26 8.22 -0.73 8.01
CA VAL A 26 9.26 0.31 7.94
C VAL A 26 10.55 -0.18 8.61
N ALA A 27 10.45 -0.79 9.80
CA ALA A 27 11.60 -1.28 10.54
C ALA A 27 12.33 -2.42 9.83
N SER A 28 11.59 -3.37 9.26
CA SER A 28 12.16 -4.51 8.54
C SER A 28 12.66 -4.16 7.14
N GLY A 29 12.00 -3.22 6.46
CA GLY A 29 12.35 -2.79 5.10
C GLY A 29 13.47 -1.74 5.05
N THR A 30 13.76 -1.06 6.17
CA THR A 30 14.81 -0.03 6.21
C THR A 30 16.13 -0.64 6.68
N PRO A 31 17.17 -0.66 5.85
CA PRO A 31 18.48 -1.15 6.28
C PRO A 31 19.10 -0.22 7.33
N VAL A 32 19.98 -0.81 8.14
CA VAL A 32 20.77 -0.09 9.14
C VAL A 32 21.45 1.13 8.51
N MET A 33 21.46 2.24 9.24
CA MET A 33 22.03 3.51 8.78
C MET A 33 23.50 3.34 8.36
N PRO A 34 23.83 3.52 7.07
CA PRO A 34 25.21 3.42 6.62
C PRO A 34 25.98 4.69 7.00
N SER A 35 27.29 4.57 7.22
CA SER A 35 28.15 5.65 7.72
C SER A 35 28.29 6.84 6.76
N ASN A 36 27.96 6.66 5.48
CA ASN A 36 28.05 7.68 4.43
C ASN A 36 26.68 8.32 4.09
N LEU A 37 25.63 8.01 4.84
CA LEU A 37 24.32 8.65 4.71
C LEU A 37 24.17 9.68 5.83
N SER A 38 23.77 10.90 5.51
CA SER A 38 23.50 11.93 6.53
C SER A 38 22.18 11.63 7.24
N HIS A 39 21.10 11.48 6.48
CA HIS A 39 19.74 11.27 6.98
C HIS A 39 18.83 10.68 5.91
N ARG A 40 17.65 10.21 6.34
CA ARG A 40 16.53 9.83 5.48
C ARG A 40 15.45 10.90 5.59
N GLU A 41 14.91 11.33 4.47
CA GLU A 41 13.77 12.25 4.46
C GLU A 41 12.48 11.47 4.28
N VAL A 42 11.47 11.82 5.06
CA VAL A 42 10.13 11.26 4.88
C VAL A 42 9.33 12.18 3.97
N SER A 43 8.86 11.61 2.87
CA SER A 43 8.02 12.29 1.89
C SER A 43 6.54 11.96 2.09
N ASN A 44 5.69 12.36 1.14
CA ASN A 44 4.27 12.03 1.13
C ASN A 44 4.07 10.50 1.13
N VAL A 45 3.04 10.05 1.83
CA VAL A 45 2.53 8.68 1.73
C VAL A 45 1.63 8.61 0.51
N SER A 46 1.89 7.68 -0.41
CA SER A 46 1.01 7.37 -1.52
C SER A 46 0.42 5.97 -1.35
N MET A 47 -0.88 5.83 -1.60
CA MET A 47 -1.57 4.55 -1.65
C MET A 47 -2.26 4.41 -3.00
N GLU A 48 -2.05 3.27 -3.65
CA GLU A 48 -2.78 2.89 -4.86
C GLU A 48 -3.73 1.74 -4.50
N PHE A 49 -5.00 1.94 -4.78
CA PHE A 49 -6.02 0.91 -4.64
C PHE A 49 -6.48 0.49 -6.03
N ILE A 50 -6.27 -0.78 -6.36
CA ILE A 50 -6.76 -1.38 -7.60
C ILE A 50 -7.99 -2.22 -7.25
N VAL A 51 -9.14 -1.82 -7.76
CA VAL A 51 -10.40 -2.53 -7.59
C VAL A 51 -10.75 -3.23 -8.90
N THR A 52 -11.02 -4.53 -8.84
CA THR A 52 -11.29 -5.36 -10.02
C THR A 52 -12.68 -5.98 -9.96
N GLY A 53 -13.33 -6.09 -11.12
CA GLY A 53 -14.56 -6.87 -11.26
C GLY A 53 -14.33 -8.37 -11.03
N THR A 54 -15.43 -9.08 -10.82
CA THR A 54 -15.44 -10.52 -10.50
C THR A 54 -14.69 -11.36 -11.52
N GLU A 55 -14.91 -11.12 -12.82
CA GLU A 55 -14.30 -11.91 -13.89
C GLU A 55 -12.77 -11.80 -13.89
N LEU A 56 -12.21 -10.60 -13.63
CA LEU A 56 -10.77 -10.42 -13.51
C LEU A 56 -10.23 -11.08 -12.24
N ASN A 57 -10.97 -11.04 -11.12
CA ASN A 57 -10.59 -11.77 -9.90
C ASN A 57 -10.53 -13.28 -10.14
N ILE A 58 -11.56 -13.86 -10.77
CA ILE A 58 -11.59 -15.29 -11.13
C ILE A 58 -10.42 -15.63 -12.04
N PHE A 59 -10.17 -14.80 -13.07
CA PHE A 59 -9.05 -15.00 -13.99
C PHE A 59 -7.70 -15.03 -13.26
N MET A 60 -7.48 -14.15 -12.28
CA MET A 60 -6.24 -14.15 -11.50
C MET A 60 -6.10 -15.42 -10.65
N GLU A 61 -7.15 -15.85 -9.94
CA GLU A 61 -7.14 -17.06 -9.11
C GLU A 61 -6.88 -18.32 -9.95
N VAL A 62 -7.58 -18.47 -11.08
CA VAL A 62 -7.35 -19.56 -12.02
C VAL A 62 -6.12 -19.36 -12.91
N SER A 63 -5.33 -18.30 -12.73
CA SER A 63 -4.02 -18.12 -13.40
C SER A 63 -2.82 -18.20 -12.44
N GLU A 64 -3.05 -18.12 -11.13
CA GLU A 64 -1.99 -18.22 -10.11
C GLU A 64 -1.15 -19.51 -10.22
N PRO A 65 0.19 -19.44 -10.17
CA PRO A 65 1.04 -20.63 -10.23
C PRO A 65 0.67 -21.65 -9.14
N SER A 66 0.71 -22.94 -9.47
CA SER A 66 0.60 -23.99 -8.45
C SER A 66 1.93 -24.73 -8.31
N ASN A 67 2.19 -25.21 -7.09
CA ASN A 67 3.42 -25.95 -6.78
C ASN A 67 3.31 -27.45 -7.13
N ASN A 68 2.28 -27.88 -7.85
CA ASN A 68 2.05 -29.30 -8.15
C ASN A 68 2.58 -29.67 -9.54
N VAL A 69 3.27 -30.82 -9.61
CA VAL A 69 4.00 -31.31 -10.82
C VAL A 69 3.09 -31.61 -12.01
N ASN A 70 1.81 -31.93 -11.77
CA ASN A 70 0.82 -32.19 -12.81
C ASN A 70 -0.37 -31.25 -12.63
N GLN A 71 -0.45 -30.18 -13.41
CA GLN A 71 -1.69 -29.43 -13.59
C GLN A 71 -1.87 -28.95 -15.03
N GLU A 72 -2.81 -29.58 -15.73
CA GLU A 72 -3.49 -28.96 -16.85
C GLU A 72 -4.43 -27.90 -16.25
N LYS A 73 -4.09 -26.62 -16.40
CA LYS A 73 -4.89 -25.53 -15.82
C LYS A 73 -5.97 -25.09 -16.80
N PRO A 74 -7.25 -25.13 -16.43
CA PRO A 74 -8.31 -24.67 -17.32
C PRO A 74 -8.15 -23.17 -17.58
N ALA A 75 -8.06 -22.79 -18.86
CA ALA A 75 -8.11 -21.39 -19.26
C ALA A 75 -9.52 -20.86 -19.02
N TYR A 76 -9.65 -19.82 -18.22
CA TYR A 76 -10.93 -19.13 -18.03
C TYR A 76 -11.07 -17.98 -19.02
N THR A 77 -12.21 -17.94 -19.70
CA THR A 77 -12.65 -16.83 -20.55
C THR A 77 -14.15 -16.68 -20.45
N ASN A 78 -14.64 -15.44 -20.45
CA ASN A 78 -16.07 -15.11 -20.60
C ASN A 78 -16.40 -14.58 -22.00
N ILE A 79 -15.49 -14.78 -22.96
CA ILE A 79 -15.62 -14.33 -24.35
C ILE A 79 -15.76 -15.55 -25.26
N ASN A 80 -16.88 -15.63 -25.98
CA ASN A 80 -17.11 -16.72 -26.94
C ASN A 80 -16.09 -16.67 -28.09
N ASN A 81 -15.39 -17.78 -28.32
CA ASN A 81 -14.29 -17.88 -29.31
C ASN A 81 -13.19 -16.81 -29.12
N GLY A 82 -12.98 -16.34 -27.88
CA GLY A 82 -11.99 -15.33 -27.53
C GLY A 82 -10.86 -15.88 -26.66
N LEU A 83 -9.82 -15.07 -26.50
CA LEU A 83 -8.75 -15.27 -25.53
C LEU A 83 -8.78 -14.12 -24.51
N GLY A 84 -8.66 -14.45 -23.23
CA GLY A 84 -8.67 -13.48 -22.13
C GLY A 84 -10.05 -13.28 -21.52
N VAL A 85 -10.24 -12.17 -20.79
CA VAL A 85 -11.48 -11.87 -20.06
C VAL A 85 -11.93 -10.43 -20.30
N PHE A 86 -13.25 -10.24 -20.36
CA PHE A 86 -13.88 -8.94 -20.33
C PHE A 86 -14.33 -8.64 -18.89
N SER A 87 -13.78 -7.60 -18.27
CA SER A 87 -14.07 -7.24 -16.88
C SER A 87 -13.87 -5.73 -16.64
N SER A 88 -14.26 -5.26 -15.45
CA SER A 88 -14.01 -3.89 -14.99
C SER A 88 -12.75 -3.82 -14.12
N ARG A 89 -12.08 -2.67 -14.16
CA ARG A 89 -10.98 -2.31 -13.26
C ARG A 89 -11.01 -0.81 -13.02
N GLU A 90 -10.84 -0.41 -11.77
CA GLU A 90 -10.69 0.98 -11.37
C GLU A 90 -9.41 1.15 -10.56
N THR A 91 -8.74 2.29 -10.70
CA THR A 91 -7.52 2.60 -9.94
C THR A 91 -7.71 3.90 -9.19
N TYR A 92 -7.64 3.83 -7.86
CA TYR A 92 -7.72 4.98 -6.99
C TYR A 92 -6.35 5.30 -6.43
N ASN A 93 -5.84 6.47 -6.79
CA ASN A 93 -4.62 6.99 -6.24
C ASN A 93 -4.94 7.95 -5.11
N TRP A 94 -4.34 7.71 -3.96
CA TRP A 94 -4.42 8.56 -2.81
C TRP A 94 -3.02 9.02 -2.42
N ILE A 95 -2.87 10.29 -2.07
CA ILE A 95 -1.60 10.89 -1.65
C ILE A 95 -1.88 11.71 -0.38
N SER A 96 -1.04 11.55 0.64
CA SER A 96 -1.15 12.31 1.88
C SER A 96 -0.97 13.80 1.61
N THR A 97 -1.85 14.61 2.19
CA THR A 97 -1.74 16.07 2.16
C THR A 97 -1.41 16.58 3.56
N THR A 98 -0.72 17.72 3.67
CA THR A 98 -0.31 18.30 4.97
C THR A 98 -1.45 18.79 5.85
N THR A 99 -2.63 19.03 5.28
CA THR A 99 -3.68 19.84 5.92
C THR A 99 -5.06 19.17 5.93
N GLY A 100 -5.17 17.93 5.46
CA GLY A 100 -6.45 17.22 5.35
C GLY A 100 -6.73 16.24 6.51
N PRO A 101 -8.00 15.89 6.77
CA PRO A 101 -8.41 14.84 7.74
C PRO A 101 -8.08 13.41 7.28
N ASN A 102 -7.29 13.26 6.22
CA ASN A 102 -6.96 11.98 5.60
C ASN A 102 -5.78 11.32 6.33
N VAL A 103 -5.47 10.06 5.98
CA VAL A 103 -4.23 9.39 6.41
C VAL A 103 -3.06 10.36 6.24
N ASN A 104 -2.30 10.62 7.30
CA ASN A 104 -1.22 11.60 7.23
C ASN A 104 -0.15 11.25 8.25
N LEU A 105 1.05 11.76 8.03
CA LEU A 105 2.15 11.64 8.98
C LEU A 105 1.96 12.69 10.07
N THR A 106 1.03 12.41 10.98
CA THR A 106 0.78 13.25 12.17
C THR A 106 2.01 13.26 13.08
N ASN A 107 2.08 14.22 14.00
CA ASN A 107 3.20 14.32 14.95
C ASN A 107 3.45 13.04 15.73
N GLU A 108 2.41 12.26 16.06
CA GLU A 108 2.52 10.98 16.74
C GLU A 108 3.18 9.92 15.85
N THR A 109 2.81 9.89 14.56
CA THR A 109 3.41 9.00 13.56
C THR A 109 4.89 9.34 13.38
N LEU A 110 5.21 10.63 13.27
CA LEU A 110 6.60 11.11 13.17
C LEU A 110 7.41 10.75 14.41
N SER A 111 6.85 10.95 15.61
CA SER A 111 7.49 10.60 16.88
C SER A 111 7.77 9.10 16.98
N LYS A 112 6.83 8.26 16.51
CA LYS A 112 7.03 6.82 16.45
C LYS A 112 8.16 6.45 15.48
N LEU A 113 8.22 7.05 14.29
CA LEU A 113 9.31 6.83 13.33
C LEU A 113 10.67 7.27 13.89
N GLN A 114 10.74 8.39 14.63
CA GLN A 114 11.96 8.82 15.31
C GLN A 114 12.45 7.76 16.31
N SER A 115 11.54 7.20 17.12
CA SER A 115 11.88 6.17 18.10
C SER A 115 12.43 4.87 17.50
N LEU A 116 12.25 4.63 16.20
CA LEU A 116 12.83 3.45 15.53
C LEU A 116 14.35 3.58 15.31
N ASN A 117 14.91 4.79 15.42
CA ASN A 117 16.33 5.07 15.25
C ASN A 117 16.90 4.58 13.89
N LEU A 118 16.14 4.79 12.81
CA LEU A 118 16.49 4.35 11.45
C LEU A 118 17.12 5.48 10.59
N GLY A 119 17.52 6.58 11.23
CA GLY A 119 18.15 7.73 10.58
C GLY A 119 17.18 8.67 9.86
N PHE A 120 15.89 8.62 10.18
CA PHE A 120 14.91 9.58 9.65
C PHE A 120 15.11 10.97 10.26
N CYS A 121 15.14 11.97 9.40
CA CYS A 121 15.06 13.38 9.77
C CYS A 121 13.65 13.90 9.51
N PHE A 122 13.19 14.73 10.45
CA PHE A 122 11.96 15.49 10.37
C PHE A 122 12.37 16.95 10.60
N GLY A 123 12.03 17.86 9.68
CA GLY A 123 12.35 19.28 9.79
C GLY A 123 11.67 19.92 11.01
N THR A 124 11.71 21.25 11.14
CA THR A 124 11.11 21.91 12.30
C THR A 124 9.62 21.57 12.45
N THR A 125 9.30 20.88 13.54
CA THR A 125 7.95 20.47 13.91
C THR A 125 7.10 21.72 14.13
N GLY A 126 6.28 22.10 13.15
CA GLY A 126 5.43 23.30 13.26
C GLY A 126 4.63 23.64 12.00
N ILE A 127 5.02 23.13 10.84
CA ILE A 127 4.30 23.22 9.57
C ILE A 127 4.47 21.87 8.88
N GLY A 128 3.39 21.27 8.35
CA GLY A 128 3.44 19.95 7.73
C GLY A 128 4.59 19.82 6.71
N PHE A 129 5.23 18.65 6.71
CA PHE A 129 6.47 18.27 6.00
C PHE A 129 7.78 18.85 6.56
N PRO A 130 8.88 18.06 6.50
CA PRO A 130 10.19 18.52 6.94
C PRO A 130 10.65 19.73 6.10
N VAL A 131 10.74 20.90 6.73
CA VAL A 131 11.45 22.04 6.15
C VAL A 131 12.93 21.97 6.51
N SER A 132 13.79 22.15 5.51
CA SER A 132 15.23 22.32 5.68
C SER A 132 15.55 23.50 6.62
N PRO A 133 16.61 23.44 7.45
CA PRO A 133 17.59 22.35 7.53
C PRO A 133 17.13 21.20 8.42
N CYS A 134 17.47 19.98 7.97
CA CYS A 134 17.45 18.78 8.79
C CYS A 134 18.45 18.92 9.94
N VAL A 135 17.99 19.39 11.09
CA VAL A 135 18.82 19.40 12.30
C VAL A 135 18.77 17.98 12.85
N GLN A 136 19.85 17.22 12.63
CA GLN A 136 20.03 15.97 13.39
C GLN A 136 20.05 16.33 14.87
N GLN A 137 19.13 15.76 15.65
CA GLN A 137 19.24 15.75 17.11
C GLN A 137 20.06 14.56 17.53
#